data_AF-A0A4S8RAF6-F1
#
_entry.id   AF-A0A4S8RAF6-F1
#
_cell.length_a   1.000
_cell.length_b   1.000
_cell.length_c   1.000
_cell.angle_alpha   90.00
_cell.angle_beta   90.00
_cell.angle_gamma   90.00
#
_symmetry.space_group_name_H-M   'P 1'
#
loop_
_entity.id
_entity.type
_entity.pdbx_description
1 polymer ?
#
loop_
_entity_poly.entity_id
_entity_poly.type
_entity_poly.pdbx_seq_one_letter_code
_entity_poly.pdbx_strand_id
1 'polypeptide(L)'
;MSSEPPLDPYKPSLFELLSSTQLSSLLPPSLHYLLTVATHRYPRHLLPILNSFHELHALLFLAIEHHYLTTYSSSFVENFYSLKRERALPSAIGSLKLTAEGANASLREATKLTTKDIWKNLAVLVGIPYLKRRLDESAEINAPRALLGANYTRMPPNPTLRQRFLHYYRWFLTNVYPSVNAAYYFSILAFNLRYLFSNSKSGSGVYSDPFLWLIGTRIRRLSQADFQAFEALANAPSSATPGGNLGIRSLLDPRLAMGRLGAGLKLLLPTSIFALKFLEWWHASDFARQLSKKATEGLELPPPIISYTPSATTPSKPSNPSKPETASPTSPEDKSSEEPTNPPISTLTHLPIYVVPAPPSSSTESLENCPICLQEITTPTACQTGYVYCYTCIHRWIEGVHDLQETFMKGGAEVVASGEKEDAKEKETYRETREGKWESGAGRCAVSGRRVLGGVGGLRRVLV
;
A
#
# COMPACT_ATOMS: atom_id res chain seq x y z
N MET A 1 -37.79 -35.53 20.76
CA MET A 1 -37.40 -35.17 19.38
C MET A 1 -37.19 -33.67 19.35
N SER A 2 -35.94 -33.24 19.47
CA SER A 2 -35.54 -31.83 19.32
C SER A 2 -35.89 -31.37 17.90
N SER A 3 -36.96 -30.58 17.78
CA SER A 3 -37.34 -29.93 16.53
C SER A 3 -36.35 -28.78 16.25
N GLU A 4 -35.14 -29.12 15.84
CA GLU A 4 -34.25 -28.14 15.24
C GLU A 4 -34.91 -27.64 13.94
N PRO A 5 -34.97 -26.31 13.71
CA PRO A 5 -35.52 -25.79 12.48
C PRO A 5 -34.68 -26.29 11.30
N PRO A 6 -35.30 -26.61 10.14
CA PRO A 6 -34.56 -27.03 8.96
C PRO A 6 -33.58 -25.92 8.57
N LEU A 7 -32.28 -26.25 8.62
CA LEU A 7 -31.21 -25.38 8.16
C LEU A 7 -31.20 -25.42 6.62
N ASP A 8 -31.18 -24.25 5.98
CA ASP A 8 -31.12 -24.16 4.51
C ASP A 8 -29.79 -24.75 4.00
N PRO A 9 -29.79 -25.88 3.25
CA PRO A 9 -28.56 -26.53 2.81
C PRO A 9 -27.75 -25.68 1.83
N TYR A 10 -28.40 -24.70 1.17
CA TYR A 10 -27.78 -23.82 0.19
C TYR A 10 -27.22 -22.52 0.78
N LYS A 11 -27.38 -22.29 2.10
CA LYS A 11 -26.75 -21.15 2.78
C LYS A 11 -25.25 -21.43 2.93
N PRO A 12 -24.35 -20.60 2.37
CA PRO A 12 -22.92 -20.82 2.48
C PRO A 12 -22.42 -20.49 3.89
N SER A 13 -21.34 -21.14 4.31
CA SER A 13 -20.70 -20.78 5.58
C SER A 13 -20.00 -19.42 5.47
N LEU A 14 -19.84 -18.70 6.59
CA LEU A 14 -19.09 -17.43 6.59
C LEU A 14 -17.64 -17.66 6.11
N PHE A 15 -17.02 -18.77 6.53
CA PHE A 15 -15.66 -19.13 6.14
C PHE A 15 -15.50 -19.32 4.63
N GLU A 16 -16.52 -19.87 3.96
CA GLU A 16 -16.55 -20.05 2.50
C GLU A 16 -16.65 -18.72 1.75
N LEU A 17 -17.40 -17.75 2.30
CA LEU A 17 -17.47 -16.38 1.76
C LEU A 17 -16.18 -15.60 2.02
N LEU A 18 -15.56 -15.82 3.17
CA LEU A 18 -14.33 -15.13 3.55
C LEU A 18 -13.13 -15.67 2.76
N SER A 19 -13.07 -16.98 2.52
CA SER A 19 -12.04 -17.60 1.68
C SER A 19 -12.16 -17.15 0.21
N SER A 20 -13.38 -17.04 -0.33
CA SER A 20 -13.58 -16.47 -1.68
C SER A 20 -13.12 -15.01 -1.75
N THR A 21 -13.42 -14.21 -0.73
CA THR A 21 -12.98 -12.82 -0.65
C THR A 21 -11.45 -12.72 -0.54
N GLN A 22 -10.82 -13.56 0.28
CA GLN A 22 -9.37 -13.63 0.41
C GLN A 22 -8.70 -13.95 -0.92
N LEU A 23 -9.17 -14.97 -1.66
CA LEU A 23 -8.62 -15.30 -2.97
C LEU A 23 -8.72 -14.10 -3.92
N SER A 24 -9.87 -13.42 -3.96
CA SER A 24 -10.05 -12.24 -4.81
C SER A 24 -9.08 -11.11 -4.48
N SER A 25 -8.74 -10.92 -3.20
CA SER A 25 -7.81 -9.89 -2.73
C SER A 25 -6.33 -10.19 -3.05
N LEU A 26 -5.99 -11.46 -3.26
CA LEU A 26 -4.61 -11.90 -3.56
C LEU A 26 -4.26 -11.86 -5.06
N LEU A 27 -5.27 -11.81 -5.94
CA LEU A 27 -5.05 -11.76 -7.40
C LEU A 27 -4.35 -10.47 -7.88
N PRO A 28 -4.75 -9.25 -7.45
CA PRO A 28 -4.08 -8.04 -7.93
C PRO A 28 -2.59 -7.95 -7.55
N PRO A 29 -2.17 -8.20 -6.29
CA PRO A 29 -0.76 -8.16 -5.92
C PRO A 29 0.09 -9.20 -6.64
N SER A 30 -0.43 -10.41 -6.84
CA SER A 30 0.29 -11.48 -7.54
C SER A 30 0.48 -11.17 -9.01
N LEU A 31 -0.55 -10.65 -9.70
CA LEU A 31 -0.43 -10.18 -11.08
C LEU A 31 0.54 -9.01 -11.19
N HIS A 32 0.53 -8.08 -10.23
CA HIS A 32 1.47 -6.97 -10.19
C HIS A 32 2.92 -7.48 -10.05
N TYR A 33 3.17 -8.42 -9.14
CA TYR A 33 4.49 -9.01 -8.93
C TYR A 33 5.00 -9.77 -10.16
N LEU A 34 4.13 -10.57 -10.80
CA LEU A 34 4.52 -11.25 -12.05
C LEU A 34 4.86 -10.24 -13.14
N LEU A 35 4.11 -9.14 -13.21
CA LEU A 35 4.39 -8.06 -14.15
C LEU A 35 5.71 -7.35 -13.83
N THR A 36 6.01 -7.04 -12.57
CA THR A 36 7.30 -6.42 -12.18
C THR A 36 8.48 -7.33 -12.52
N VAL A 37 8.39 -8.64 -12.22
CA VAL A 37 9.42 -9.62 -12.60
C VAL A 37 9.58 -9.66 -14.13
N ALA A 38 8.49 -9.68 -14.88
CA ALA A 38 8.55 -9.63 -16.34
C ALA A 38 9.17 -8.33 -16.87
N THR A 39 8.95 -7.20 -16.20
CA THR A 39 9.49 -5.89 -16.62
C THR A 39 11.02 -5.84 -16.60
N HIS A 40 11.68 -6.62 -15.73
CA HIS A 40 13.14 -6.74 -15.75
C HIS A 40 13.67 -7.30 -17.07
N ARG A 41 12.91 -8.17 -17.74
CA ARG A 41 13.30 -8.80 -19.01
C ARG A 41 12.99 -7.94 -20.23
N TYR A 42 11.88 -7.19 -20.19
CA TYR A 42 11.42 -6.34 -21.31
C TYR A 42 10.94 -4.96 -20.83
N PRO A 43 11.86 -4.08 -20.40
CA PRO A 43 11.49 -2.81 -19.78
C PRO A 43 10.72 -1.89 -20.73
N ARG A 44 11.10 -1.84 -22.02
CA ARG A 44 10.51 -0.89 -22.99
C ARG A 44 9.00 -1.07 -23.21
N HIS A 45 8.51 -2.31 -23.18
CA HIS A 45 7.10 -2.61 -23.46
C HIS A 45 6.25 -2.75 -22.19
N LEU A 46 6.82 -3.25 -21.10
CA LEU A 46 6.07 -3.55 -19.89
C LEU A 46 6.01 -2.39 -18.90
N LEU A 47 6.90 -1.40 -18.99
CA LEU A 47 6.86 -0.21 -18.12
C LEU A 47 5.54 0.60 -18.23
N PRO A 48 5.00 0.89 -19.42
CA PRO A 48 3.71 1.58 -19.54
C PRO A 48 2.56 0.77 -18.93
N ILE A 49 2.60 -0.55 -19.09
CA ILE A 49 1.60 -1.48 -18.56
C ILE A 49 1.69 -1.51 -17.04
N LEU A 50 2.90 -1.54 -16.48
CA LEU A 50 3.13 -1.50 -15.03
C LEU A 50 2.63 -0.19 -14.42
N ASN A 51 2.90 0.95 -15.07
CA ASN A 51 2.43 2.26 -14.60
C ASN A 51 0.90 2.41 -14.64
N SER A 52 0.25 1.78 -15.63
CA SER A 52 -1.21 1.77 -15.77
C SER A 52 -1.87 0.48 -15.23
N PHE A 53 -1.13 -0.30 -14.43
CA PHE A 53 -1.54 -1.64 -14.00
C PHE A 53 -2.95 -1.67 -13.42
N HIS A 54 -3.29 -0.69 -12.61
CA HIS A 54 -4.58 -0.65 -11.93
C HIS A 54 -5.78 -0.40 -12.88
N GLU A 55 -5.60 0.42 -13.92
CA GLU A 55 -6.64 0.65 -14.92
C GLU A 55 -6.84 -0.59 -15.79
N LEU A 56 -5.72 -1.20 -16.20
CA LEU A 56 -5.74 -2.42 -17.00
C LEU A 56 -6.33 -3.59 -16.21
N HIS A 57 -5.96 -3.73 -14.94
CA HIS A 57 -6.52 -4.73 -14.04
C HIS A 57 -8.03 -4.53 -13.85
N ALA A 58 -8.49 -3.29 -13.61
CA ALA A 58 -9.91 -3.01 -13.46
C ALA A 58 -10.70 -3.33 -14.74
N LEU A 59 -10.17 -2.98 -15.92
CA LEU A 59 -10.80 -3.34 -17.21
C LEU A 59 -10.82 -4.84 -17.45
N LEU A 60 -9.71 -5.53 -17.16
CA LEU A 60 -9.61 -6.98 -17.30
C LEU A 60 -10.62 -7.70 -16.40
N PHE A 61 -10.67 -7.33 -15.12
CA PHE A 61 -11.64 -7.92 -14.19
C PHE A 61 -13.07 -7.52 -14.52
N LEU A 62 -13.33 -6.31 -15.04
CA LEU A 62 -14.66 -5.95 -15.53
C LEU A 62 -15.12 -6.89 -16.64
N ALA A 63 -14.26 -7.20 -17.61
CA ALA A 63 -14.58 -8.10 -18.71
C ALA A 63 -14.81 -9.55 -18.23
N ILE A 64 -13.93 -10.06 -17.36
CA ILE A 64 -14.04 -11.41 -16.78
C ILE A 64 -15.32 -11.51 -15.94
N GLU A 65 -15.52 -10.61 -14.98
CA GLU A 65 -16.68 -10.64 -14.10
C GLU A 65 -18.00 -10.46 -14.87
N HIS A 66 -18.02 -9.61 -15.90
CA HIS A 66 -19.18 -9.49 -16.77
C HIS A 66 -19.51 -10.81 -17.47
N HIS A 67 -18.49 -11.52 -17.99
CA HIS A 67 -18.68 -12.82 -18.60
C HIS A 67 -19.22 -13.85 -17.60
N TYR A 68 -18.64 -13.95 -16.41
CA TYR A 68 -19.07 -14.92 -15.39
C TYR A 68 -20.47 -14.62 -14.82
N LEU A 69 -20.81 -13.34 -14.60
CA LEU A 69 -22.14 -12.95 -14.12
C LEU A 69 -23.24 -13.22 -15.15
N THR A 70 -22.95 -13.06 -16.44
CA THR A 70 -23.93 -13.29 -17.51
C THR A 70 -24.15 -14.77 -17.82
N THR A 71 -23.09 -15.60 -17.71
CA THR A 71 -23.13 -17.03 -18.04
C THR A 71 -23.47 -17.92 -16.85
N TYR A 72 -22.83 -17.68 -15.70
CA TYR A 72 -22.92 -18.54 -14.51
C TYR A 72 -23.66 -17.90 -13.34
N SER A 73 -24.16 -16.66 -13.46
CA SER A 73 -24.77 -15.91 -12.34
C SER A 73 -23.87 -15.83 -11.10
N SER A 74 -22.56 -15.84 -11.29
CA SER A 74 -21.56 -15.88 -10.23
C SER A 74 -20.38 -14.99 -10.60
N SER A 75 -19.60 -14.54 -9.61
CA SER A 75 -18.29 -13.96 -9.92
C SER A 75 -17.28 -15.04 -10.30
N PHE A 76 -16.17 -14.65 -10.92
CA PHE A 76 -15.11 -15.59 -11.28
C PHE A 76 -14.63 -16.42 -10.08
N VAL A 77 -14.38 -15.74 -8.95
CA VAL A 77 -13.89 -16.39 -7.73
C VAL A 77 -14.99 -17.17 -7.01
N GLU A 78 -16.22 -16.65 -6.94
CA GLU A 78 -17.34 -17.39 -6.35
C GLU A 78 -17.62 -18.70 -7.09
N ASN A 79 -17.54 -18.69 -8.42
CA ASN A 79 -17.71 -19.90 -9.23
C ASN A 79 -16.63 -20.97 -8.92
N PHE A 80 -15.40 -20.55 -8.60
CA PHE A 80 -14.33 -21.46 -8.16
C PHE A 80 -14.68 -22.16 -6.83
N TYR A 81 -15.37 -21.46 -5.92
CA TYR A 81 -15.89 -22.01 -4.67
C TYR A 81 -17.30 -22.61 -4.81
N SER A 82 -17.81 -22.83 -6.02
CA SER A 82 -19.17 -23.35 -6.29
C SER A 82 -20.30 -22.51 -5.68
N LEU A 83 -20.08 -21.20 -5.56
CA LEU A 83 -21.04 -20.22 -5.11
C LEU A 83 -21.70 -19.53 -6.31
N LYS A 84 -22.93 -19.04 -6.13
CA LYS A 84 -23.67 -18.21 -7.08
C LYS A 84 -24.37 -17.05 -6.41
N ARG A 85 -24.66 -16.01 -7.19
CA ARG A 85 -25.47 -14.87 -6.78
C ARG A 85 -26.90 -15.05 -7.25
N GLU A 86 -27.84 -14.77 -6.36
CA GLU A 86 -29.27 -14.77 -6.65
C GLU A 86 -29.89 -13.46 -6.17
N ARG A 87 -30.98 -13.03 -6.81
CA ARG A 87 -31.79 -11.94 -6.27
C ARG A 87 -32.44 -12.40 -4.97
N ALA A 88 -32.31 -11.60 -3.92
CA ALA A 88 -32.97 -11.88 -2.66
C ALA A 88 -34.47 -11.58 -2.81
N LEU A 89 -35.30 -12.55 -2.44
CA LEU A 89 -36.74 -12.34 -2.33
C LEU A 89 -37.04 -11.56 -1.04
N PRO A 90 -38.06 -10.70 -1.02
CA PRO A 90 -38.50 -10.02 0.21
C PRO A 90 -38.69 -11.03 1.35
N SER A 91 -38.26 -10.66 2.55
CA SER A 91 -38.21 -11.55 3.74
C SER A 91 -39.56 -12.24 4.04
N ALA A 92 -40.68 -11.57 3.77
CA ALA A 92 -42.04 -12.11 3.93
C ALA A 92 -42.37 -13.27 2.97
N ILE A 93 -41.75 -13.30 1.78
CA ILE A 93 -41.99 -14.29 0.72
C ILE A 93 -40.89 -15.37 0.73
N GLY A 94 -39.69 -15.02 1.16
CA GLY A 94 -38.55 -15.92 1.26
C GLY A 94 -38.79 -17.05 2.27
N SER A 95 -39.18 -16.73 3.50
CA SER A 95 -39.35 -17.74 4.57
C SER A 95 -40.39 -18.81 4.23
N LEU A 96 -41.47 -18.45 3.52
CA LEU A 96 -42.55 -19.35 3.10
C LEU A 96 -42.19 -20.27 1.93
N LYS A 97 -41.21 -19.88 1.11
CA LYS A 97 -40.81 -20.61 -0.11
C LYS A 97 -39.54 -21.44 0.06
N LEU A 98 -38.77 -21.21 1.13
CA LEU A 98 -37.59 -22.01 1.46
C LEU A 98 -37.92 -23.35 2.13
N THR A 99 -39.13 -23.51 2.69
CA THR A 99 -39.62 -24.76 3.30
C THR A 99 -40.20 -25.75 2.29
N ALA A 100 -40.39 -25.34 1.04
CA ALA A 100 -40.79 -26.23 -0.04
C ALA A 100 -39.53 -26.77 -0.74
N GLU A 101 -39.04 -27.93 -0.31
CA GLU A 101 -37.84 -28.62 -0.83
C GLU A 101 -37.90 -29.01 -2.32
N GLY A 102 -39.02 -28.73 -3.01
CA GLY A 102 -39.18 -28.89 -4.45
C GLY A 102 -39.08 -27.54 -5.17
N ALA A 103 -37.89 -27.19 -5.65
CA ALA A 103 -37.65 -26.01 -6.47
C ALA A 103 -38.45 -26.06 -7.78
N ASN A 104 -39.66 -25.49 -7.77
CA ASN A 104 -40.37 -25.17 -9.01
C ASN A 104 -39.46 -24.31 -9.89
N ALA A 105 -39.35 -24.64 -11.19
CA ALA A 105 -38.56 -23.86 -12.15
C ALA A 105 -38.87 -22.36 -12.09
N SER A 106 -40.12 -22.01 -11.78
CA SER A 106 -40.59 -20.64 -11.55
C SER A 106 -39.88 -19.89 -10.41
N LEU A 107 -39.45 -20.57 -9.34
CA LEU A 107 -38.67 -19.93 -8.27
C LEU A 107 -37.26 -19.61 -8.74
N ARG A 108 -36.66 -20.46 -9.57
CA ARG A 108 -35.33 -20.23 -10.15
C ARG A 108 -35.36 -19.08 -11.14
N GLU A 109 -36.41 -19.01 -11.96
CA GLU A 109 -36.63 -17.88 -12.85
C GLU A 109 -36.84 -16.58 -12.07
N ALA A 110 -37.56 -16.63 -10.95
CA ALA A 110 -37.79 -15.45 -10.10
C ALA A 110 -36.54 -14.97 -9.34
N THR A 111 -35.58 -15.85 -9.04
CA THR A 111 -34.33 -15.52 -8.34
C THR A 111 -33.15 -15.25 -9.28
N LYS A 112 -33.28 -15.55 -10.57
CA LYS A 112 -32.26 -15.27 -11.59
C LYS A 112 -31.95 -13.77 -11.66
N LEU A 113 -30.67 -13.44 -11.86
CA LEU A 113 -30.23 -12.05 -11.98
C LEU A 113 -30.79 -11.40 -13.24
N THR A 114 -31.31 -10.18 -13.06
CA THR A 114 -31.70 -9.31 -14.17
C THR A 114 -30.48 -8.58 -14.73
N THR A 115 -30.54 -8.06 -15.96
CA THR A 115 -29.47 -7.24 -16.54
C THR A 115 -29.09 -6.04 -15.67
N LYS A 116 -30.07 -5.37 -15.06
CA LYS A 116 -29.83 -4.29 -14.09
C LYS A 116 -29.06 -4.77 -12.86
N ASP A 117 -29.36 -5.97 -12.38
CA ASP A 117 -28.70 -6.54 -11.22
C ASP A 117 -27.27 -6.99 -11.57
N ILE A 118 -27.02 -7.44 -12.80
CA ILE A 118 -25.67 -7.74 -13.30
C ILE A 118 -24.81 -6.48 -13.24
N TRP A 119 -25.30 -5.34 -13.75
CA TRP A 119 -24.56 -4.06 -13.69
C TRP A 119 -24.32 -3.58 -12.26
N LYS A 120 -25.30 -3.73 -11.37
CA LYS A 120 -25.12 -3.40 -9.94
C LYS A 120 -24.05 -4.28 -9.29
N ASN A 121 -24.09 -5.60 -9.51
CA ASN A 121 -23.08 -6.51 -8.97
C ASN A 121 -21.70 -6.22 -9.55
N LEU A 122 -21.60 -5.89 -10.84
CA LEU A 122 -20.35 -5.49 -11.48
C LEU A 122 -19.78 -4.21 -10.84
N ALA A 123 -20.64 -3.22 -10.55
CA ALA A 123 -20.24 -1.99 -9.87
C ALA A 123 -19.70 -2.27 -8.45
N VAL A 124 -20.26 -3.24 -7.73
CA VAL A 124 -19.77 -3.64 -6.40
C VAL A 124 -18.48 -4.45 -6.48
N LEU A 125 -18.38 -5.40 -7.41
CA LEU A 125 -17.23 -6.29 -7.56
C LEU A 125 -15.99 -5.58 -8.07
N VAL A 126 -16.13 -4.61 -8.98
CA VAL A 126 -14.99 -3.94 -9.61
C VAL A 126 -14.93 -2.46 -9.25
N GLY A 127 -16.07 -1.76 -9.25
CA GLY A 127 -16.13 -0.31 -9.03
C GLY A 127 -15.76 0.10 -7.61
N ILE A 128 -16.35 -0.54 -6.59
CA ILE A 128 -16.04 -0.24 -5.19
C ILE A 128 -14.56 -0.51 -4.84
N PRO A 129 -13.97 -1.69 -5.11
CA PRO A 129 -12.57 -1.92 -4.78
C PRO A 129 -11.64 -1.00 -5.58
N TYR A 130 -11.95 -0.67 -6.84
CA TYR A 130 -11.18 0.30 -7.61
C TYR A 130 -11.24 1.71 -6.98
N LEU A 131 -12.44 2.19 -6.62
CA LEU A 131 -12.61 3.50 -6.00
C LEU A 131 -11.95 3.57 -4.64
N LYS A 132 -12.14 2.54 -3.81
CA LYS A 132 -11.52 2.43 -2.49
C LYS A 132 -10.00 2.49 -2.62
N ARG A 133 -9.41 1.68 -3.51
CA ARG A 133 -7.96 1.69 -3.77
C ARG A 133 -7.47 3.06 -4.23
N ARG A 134 -8.21 3.74 -5.12
CA ARG A 134 -7.86 5.11 -5.56
C ARG A 134 -7.88 6.11 -4.41
N LEU A 135 -8.83 5.98 -3.48
CA LEU A 135 -8.87 6.81 -2.28
C LEU A 135 -7.74 6.46 -1.31
N ASP A 136 -7.45 5.18 -1.06
CA ASP A 136 -6.34 4.72 -0.21
C ASP A 136 -5.00 5.26 -0.74
N GLU A 137 -4.72 5.05 -2.03
CA GLU A 137 -3.51 5.54 -2.72
C GLU A 137 -3.38 7.07 -2.58
N SER A 138 -4.48 7.80 -2.76
CA SER A 138 -4.48 9.26 -2.60
C SER A 138 -4.27 9.70 -1.15
N ALA A 139 -4.78 8.96 -0.17
CA ALA A 139 -4.61 9.25 1.25
C ALA A 139 -3.15 9.00 1.68
N GLU A 140 -2.57 7.87 1.28
CA GLU A 140 -1.17 7.51 1.56
C GLU A 140 -0.19 8.52 0.96
N ILE A 141 -0.45 9.00 -0.26
CA ILE A 141 0.40 9.98 -0.94
C ILE A 141 0.30 11.37 -0.28
N ASN A 142 -0.90 11.76 0.20
CA ASN A 142 -1.12 13.08 0.77
C ASN A 142 -0.79 13.17 2.27
N ALA A 143 -0.85 12.07 3.03
CA ALA A 143 -0.51 12.04 4.44
C ALA A 143 0.89 12.61 4.77
N PRO A 144 2.01 12.15 4.15
CA PRO A 144 3.32 12.70 4.44
C PRO A 144 3.48 14.13 3.91
N ARG A 145 2.79 14.50 2.82
CA ARG A 145 2.85 15.85 2.26
C ARG A 145 2.12 16.87 3.13
N ALA A 146 1.03 16.46 3.78
CA ALA A 146 0.34 17.30 4.75
C ALA A 146 1.22 17.65 5.96
N LEU A 147 2.16 16.76 6.32
CA LEU A 147 3.13 17.00 7.40
C LEU A 147 4.25 17.97 7.02
N LEU A 148 4.45 18.31 5.74
CA LEU A 148 5.55 19.18 5.29
C LEU A 148 5.35 20.66 5.64
N GLY A 149 4.15 21.09 6.07
CA GLY A 149 3.92 22.42 6.63
C GLY A 149 2.63 23.07 6.16
N ALA A 150 2.25 24.16 6.83
CA ALA A 150 1.01 24.90 6.58
C ALA A 150 0.90 25.46 5.15
N ASN A 151 2.02 25.62 4.43
CA ASN A 151 2.03 26.11 3.05
C ASN A 151 1.46 25.10 2.04
N TYR A 152 1.55 23.79 2.30
CA TYR A 152 0.96 22.76 1.44
C TYR A 152 -0.56 22.65 1.60
N THR A 153 -1.06 22.95 2.80
CA THR A 153 -2.48 22.86 3.16
C THR A 153 -3.22 24.17 2.95
N ARG A 154 -2.55 25.33 3.04
CA ARG A 154 -3.17 26.66 2.87
C ARG A 154 -3.56 26.93 1.40
N MET A 155 -4.75 27.49 1.22
CA MET A 155 -5.24 27.94 -0.09
C MET A 155 -4.50 29.23 -0.52
N PRO A 156 -4.03 29.33 -1.78
CA PRO A 156 -3.43 30.57 -2.29
C PRO A 156 -4.48 31.69 -2.38
N PRO A 157 -4.08 32.97 -2.28
CA PRO A 157 -5.00 34.12 -2.20
C PRO A 157 -5.89 34.32 -3.44
N ASN A 158 -5.45 33.89 -4.62
CA ASN A 158 -6.25 33.91 -5.87
C ASN A 158 -6.34 32.50 -6.48
N PRO A 159 -7.29 31.65 -6.04
CA PRO A 159 -7.34 30.25 -6.44
C PRO A 159 -8.08 30.02 -7.76
N THR A 160 -7.55 29.14 -8.59
CA THR A 160 -8.30 28.54 -9.72
C THR A 160 -9.31 27.52 -9.24
N LEU A 161 -10.37 27.24 -10.03
CA LEU A 161 -11.37 26.21 -9.68
C LEU A 161 -10.75 24.84 -9.38
N ARG A 162 -9.71 24.47 -10.14
CA ARG A 162 -8.96 23.23 -9.94
C ARG A 162 -8.23 23.21 -8.60
N GLN A 163 -7.61 24.32 -8.20
CA GLN A 163 -6.94 24.44 -6.90
C GLN A 163 -7.95 24.40 -5.75
N ARG A 164 -9.12 25.00 -5.92
CA ARG A 164 -10.21 24.94 -4.94
C ARG A 164 -10.72 23.51 -4.75
N PHE A 165 -10.98 22.79 -5.84
CA PHE A 165 -11.36 21.38 -5.79
C PHE A 165 -10.29 20.52 -5.12
N LEU A 166 -9.02 20.67 -5.52
CA LEU A 166 -7.91 19.93 -4.92
C LEU A 166 -7.75 20.21 -3.43
N HIS A 167 -7.94 21.45 -2.99
CA HIS A 167 -7.88 21.81 -1.58
C HIS A 167 -8.98 21.10 -0.78
N TYR A 168 -10.23 21.16 -1.23
CA TYR A 168 -11.33 20.44 -0.56
C TYR A 168 -11.17 18.92 -0.63
N TYR A 169 -10.65 18.39 -1.74
CA TYR A 169 -10.36 16.96 -1.86
C TYR A 169 -9.28 16.52 -0.86
N ARG A 170 -8.20 17.29 -0.70
CA ARG A 170 -7.18 17.03 0.33
C ARG A 170 -7.76 17.11 1.73
N TRP A 171 -8.58 18.13 2.01
CA TRP A 171 -9.27 18.27 3.28
C TRP A 171 -10.18 17.06 3.58
N PHE A 172 -10.91 16.57 2.57
CA PHE A 172 -11.70 15.35 2.67
C PHE A 172 -10.82 14.13 3.00
N LEU A 173 -9.67 13.97 2.32
CA LEU A 173 -8.77 12.85 2.57
C LEU A 173 -8.15 12.85 3.97
N THR A 174 -7.85 14.02 4.54
CA THR A 174 -7.24 14.09 5.87
C THR A 174 -8.26 13.93 6.98
N ASN A 175 -9.44 14.56 6.86
CA ASN A 175 -10.39 14.66 7.97
C ASN A 175 -11.58 13.71 7.86
N VAL A 176 -12.09 13.48 6.65
CA VAL A 176 -13.34 12.71 6.44
C VAL A 176 -13.04 11.27 6.07
N TYR A 177 -12.06 11.03 5.21
CA TYR A 177 -11.75 9.69 4.70
C TYR A 177 -11.43 8.65 5.78
N PRO A 178 -10.67 8.95 6.87
CA PRO A 178 -10.45 7.98 7.95
C PRO A 178 -11.76 7.50 8.58
N SER A 179 -12.74 8.40 8.77
CA SER A 179 -14.06 8.05 9.30
C SER A 179 -14.88 7.21 8.31
N VAL A 180 -14.79 7.52 7.00
CA VAL A 180 -15.45 6.74 5.94
C VAL A 180 -14.86 5.34 5.85
N ASN A 181 -13.54 5.22 5.95
CA ASN A 181 -12.85 3.93 5.93
C ASN A 181 -13.19 3.10 7.18
N ALA A 182 -13.24 3.73 8.36
CA ALA A 182 -13.69 3.08 9.59
C ALA A 182 -15.15 2.61 9.47
N ALA A 183 -16.05 3.45 8.96
CA ALA A 183 -17.45 3.08 8.71
C ALA A 183 -17.59 1.93 7.71
N TYR A 184 -16.77 1.90 6.65
CA TYR A 184 -16.70 0.80 5.68
C TYR A 184 -16.39 -0.53 6.39
N TYR A 185 -15.32 -0.61 7.17
CA TYR A 185 -14.95 -1.86 7.84
C TYR A 185 -15.92 -2.23 8.97
N PHE A 186 -16.40 -1.25 9.73
CA PHE A 186 -17.40 -1.48 10.77
C PHE A 186 -18.69 -2.04 10.17
N SER A 187 -19.12 -1.53 9.00
CA SER A 187 -20.29 -2.05 8.31
C SER A 187 -20.09 -3.51 7.89
N ILE A 188 -18.93 -3.88 7.30
CA ILE A 188 -18.63 -5.26 6.94
C ILE A 188 -18.64 -6.17 8.18
N LEU A 189 -18.00 -5.75 9.27
CA LEU A 189 -17.96 -6.50 10.52
C LEU A 189 -19.37 -6.70 11.09
N ALA A 190 -20.19 -5.64 11.13
CA ALA A 190 -21.56 -5.70 11.62
C ALA A 190 -22.43 -6.67 10.80
N PHE A 191 -22.28 -6.66 9.47
CA PHE A 191 -22.99 -7.60 8.60
C PHE A 191 -22.47 -9.04 8.74
N ASN A 192 -21.16 -9.25 8.92
CA ASN A 192 -20.59 -10.58 9.19
C ASN A 192 -21.07 -11.15 10.53
N LEU A 193 -21.09 -10.37 11.61
CA LEU A 193 -21.66 -10.79 12.89
C LEU A 193 -23.15 -11.08 12.76
N ARG A 194 -23.89 -10.22 12.06
CA ARG A 194 -25.32 -10.45 11.77
C ARG A 194 -25.54 -11.73 10.96
N TYR A 195 -24.67 -12.04 10.01
CA TYR A 195 -24.73 -13.26 9.22
C TYR A 195 -24.51 -14.50 10.09
N LEU A 196 -23.54 -14.45 11.00
CA LEU A 196 -23.20 -15.54 11.92
C LEU A 196 -24.29 -15.81 12.95
N PHE A 197 -24.82 -14.77 13.61
CA PHE A 197 -25.86 -14.89 14.64
C PHE A 197 -27.29 -14.92 14.09
N SER A 198 -27.46 -15.08 12.78
CA SER A 198 -28.80 -15.11 12.19
C SER A 198 -29.49 -16.45 12.41
N ASN A 199 -30.52 -16.42 13.25
CA ASN A 199 -31.48 -17.51 13.34
C ASN A 199 -32.28 -17.59 12.03
N SER A 200 -32.49 -18.80 11.51
CA SER A 200 -33.13 -19.03 10.19
C SER A 200 -34.52 -18.38 10.06
N LYS A 201 -35.22 -18.18 11.18
CA LYS A 201 -36.57 -17.59 11.25
C LYS A 201 -36.61 -16.06 11.07
N SER A 202 -35.55 -15.34 11.43
CA SER A 202 -35.57 -13.87 11.49
C SER A 202 -35.38 -13.21 10.11
N GLY A 203 -34.94 -13.98 9.09
CA GLY A 203 -34.63 -13.43 7.75
C GLY A 203 -33.50 -12.38 7.78
N SER A 204 -32.84 -12.20 8.93
CA SER A 204 -31.94 -11.08 9.19
C SER A 204 -30.54 -11.30 8.61
N GLY A 205 -30.02 -12.53 8.58
CA GLY A 205 -28.70 -12.85 8.00
C GLY A 205 -28.77 -13.54 6.65
N VAL A 206 -29.52 -12.96 5.73
CA VAL A 206 -29.49 -13.36 4.31
C VAL A 206 -28.25 -12.76 3.59
N TYR A 207 -27.70 -11.66 4.11
CA TYR A 207 -26.62 -10.91 3.49
C TYR A 207 -25.37 -10.97 4.36
N SER A 208 -24.22 -11.29 3.75
CA SER A 208 -22.89 -11.24 4.38
C SER A 208 -22.28 -9.85 4.31
N ASP A 209 -22.52 -9.14 3.21
CA ASP A 209 -21.90 -7.85 2.93
C ASP A 209 -22.94 -6.72 2.86
N PRO A 210 -22.59 -5.51 3.32
CA PRO A 210 -23.47 -4.34 3.25
C PRO A 210 -23.86 -3.99 1.80
N PHE A 211 -22.96 -4.25 0.85
CA PHE A 211 -23.20 -3.98 -0.58
C PHE A 211 -24.18 -4.96 -1.21
N LEU A 212 -24.17 -6.23 -0.77
CA LEU A 212 -25.14 -7.23 -1.20
C LEU A 212 -26.54 -6.88 -0.69
N TRP A 213 -26.63 -6.39 0.55
CA TRP A 213 -27.87 -5.84 1.09
C TRP A 213 -28.37 -4.63 0.30
N LEU A 214 -27.49 -3.69 -0.06
CA LEU A 214 -27.82 -2.51 -0.85
C LEU A 214 -28.36 -2.88 -2.25
N ILE A 215 -27.77 -3.89 -2.90
CA ILE A 215 -28.20 -4.36 -4.22
C ILE A 215 -29.48 -5.20 -4.12
N GLY A 216 -29.68 -5.90 -3.01
CA GLY A 216 -30.72 -6.92 -2.85
C GLY A 216 -30.33 -8.25 -3.51
N THR A 217 -29.05 -8.59 -3.52
CA THR A 217 -28.54 -9.88 -4.01
C THR A 217 -27.96 -10.67 -2.85
N ARG A 218 -28.05 -11.99 -2.91
CA ARG A 218 -27.55 -12.92 -1.89
C ARG A 218 -26.69 -13.99 -2.54
N ILE A 219 -25.74 -14.53 -1.77
CA ILE A 219 -24.88 -15.62 -2.22
C ILE A 219 -25.47 -16.96 -1.74
N ARG A 220 -25.49 -17.96 -2.61
CA ARG A 220 -25.90 -19.34 -2.31
C ARG A 220 -24.95 -20.36 -2.92
N ARG A 221 -24.92 -21.57 -2.38
CA ARG A 221 -24.23 -22.70 -3.03
C ARG A 221 -24.96 -23.10 -4.31
N LEU A 222 -24.20 -23.59 -5.29
CA LEU A 222 -24.76 -24.20 -6.50
C LEU A 222 -25.64 -25.40 -6.12
N SER A 223 -26.82 -25.48 -6.74
CA SER A 223 -27.66 -26.67 -6.66
C SER A 223 -27.30 -27.67 -7.77
N GLN A 224 -27.66 -28.94 -7.58
CA GLN A 224 -27.43 -29.99 -8.58
C GLN A 224 -28.00 -29.64 -9.97
N ALA A 225 -29.13 -28.93 -10.01
CA ALA A 225 -29.71 -28.52 -11.27
C ALA A 225 -28.98 -27.34 -11.93
N ASP A 226 -28.29 -26.50 -11.14
CA ASP A 226 -27.41 -25.47 -11.72
C ASP A 226 -26.20 -26.13 -12.38
N PHE A 227 -25.63 -27.18 -11.76
CA PHE A 227 -24.58 -27.98 -12.40
C PHE A 227 -25.06 -28.59 -13.72
N GLN A 228 -26.26 -29.18 -13.74
CA GLN A 228 -26.84 -29.70 -14.99
C GLN A 228 -27.06 -28.62 -16.04
N ALA A 229 -27.48 -27.42 -15.65
CA ALA A 229 -27.63 -26.29 -16.57
C ALA A 229 -26.27 -25.84 -17.14
N PHE A 230 -25.22 -25.84 -16.32
CA PHE A 230 -23.87 -25.49 -16.77
C PHE A 230 -23.25 -26.55 -17.67
N GLU A 231 -23.47 -27.83 -17.37
CA GLU A 231 -23.10 -28.93 -18.26
C GLU A 231 -23.86 -28.87 -19.58
N ALA A 232 -25.15 -28.55 -19.57
CA ALA A 232 -25.93 -28.35 -20.77
C ALA A 232 -25.42 -27.17 -21.61
N LEU A 233 -24.99 -26.07 -20.98
CA LEU A 233 -24.37 -24.93 -21.68
C LEU A 233 -22.98 -25.28 -22.24
N ALA A 234 -22.19 -26.08 -21.52
CA ALA A 234 -20.87 -26.52 -21.97
C ALA A 234 -20.96 -27.54 -23.13
N ASN A 235 -21.97 -28.41 -23.09
CA ASN A 235 -22.23 -29.43 -24.10
C ASN A 235 -23.13 -28.93 -25.23
N ALA A 236 -23.66 -27.71 -25.14
CA ALA A 236 -24.43 -27.11 -26.21
C ALA A 236 -23.53 -27.02 -27.45
N PRO A 237 -23.91 -27.63 -28.60
CA PRO A 237 -23.12 -27.53 -29.80
C PRO A 237 -23.04 -26.06 -30.16
N SER A 238 -21.82 -25.49 -30.11
CA SER A 238 -21.57 -24.16 -30.65
C SER A 238 -22.12 -24.18 -32.07
N SER A 239 -23.06 -23.29 -32.37
CA SER A 239 -23.65 -23.08 -33.70
C SER A 239 -22.59 -22.50 -34.65
N ALA A 240 -21.47 -23.19 -34.79
CA ALA A 240 -20.47 -23.01 -35.81
C ALA A 240 -20.79 -24.05 -36.86
N THR A 241 -21.34 -23.57 -37.97
CA THR A 241 -21.58 -24.35 -39.20
C THR A 241 -20.35 -25.23 -39.50
N PRO A 242 -20.51 -26.55 -39.65
CA PRO A 242 -19.39 -27.42 -39.94
C PRO A 242 -19.00 -27.19 -41.41
N GLY A 243 -17.99 -26.35 -41.67
CA GLY A 243 -17.49 -26.16 -43.04
C GLY A 243 -16.87 -24.81 -43.41
N GLY A 244 -16.67 -23.86 -42.49
CA GLY A 244 -15.94 -22.63 -42.81
C GLY A 244 -14.45 -22.76 -42.53
N ASN A 245 -13.59 -22.65 -43.56
CA ASN A 245 -12.14 -22.48 -43.43
C ASN A 245 -11.80 -21.25 -42.57
N LEU A 246 -11.77 -21.42 -41.26
CA LEU A 246 -11.46 -20.37 -40.29
C LEU A 246 -9.95 -20.41 -40.00
N GLY A 247 -9.20 -19.68 -40.83
CA GLY A 247 -7.77 -19.44 -40.62
C GLY A 247 -7.45 -18.68 -39.32
N ILE A 248 -6.19 -18.26 -39.17
CA ILE A 248 -5.56 -17.62 -37.99
C ILE A 248 -6.39 -16.48 -37.35
N ARG A 249 -7.36 -15.90 -38.06
CA ARG A 249 -8.34 -14.93 -37.52
C ARG A 249 -9.34 -15.51 -36.51
N SER A 250 -9.58 -16.82 -36.46
CA SER A 250 -10.40 -17.48 -35.42
C SER A 250 -9.72 -17.53 -34.05
N LEU A 251 -8.38 -17.37 -33.98
CA LEU A 251 -7.66 -17.28 -32.71
C LEU A 251 -7.86 -15.94 -32.00
N LEU A 252 -8.28 -14.90 -32.73
CA LEU A 252 -8.51 -13.55 -32.20
C LEU A 252 -9.97 -13.31 -31.80
N ASP A 253 -10.86 -14.29 -31.99
CA ASP A 253 -12.26 -14.15 -31.63
C ASP A 253 -12.44 -14.43 -30.12
N PRO A 254 -12.75 -13.41 -29.29
CA PRO A 254 -12.68 -13.51 -27.83
C PRO A 254 -13.64 -14.57 -27.26
N ARG A 255 -14.73 -14.90 -27.97
CA ARG A 255 -15.72 -15.89 -27.52
C ARG A 255 -15.24 -17.33 -27.70
N LEU A 256 -14.54 -17.64 -28.78
CA LEU A 256 -13.94 -18.97 -28.99
C LEU A 256 -12.65 -19.15 -28.18
N ALA A 257 -11.88 -18.08 -28.00
CA ALA A 257 -10.67 -18.10 -27.18
C ALA A 257 -10.98 -18.37 -25.70
N MET A 258 -12.01 -17.75 -25.14
CA MET A 258 -12.42 -17.94 -23.74
C MET A 258 -12.86 -19.39 -23.44
N GLY A 259 -13.61 -20.02 -24.36
CA GLY A 259 -14.03 -21.42 -24.22
C GLY A 259 -12.86 -22.41 -24.25
N ARG A 260 -11.87 -22.20 -25.12
CA ARG A 260 -10.65 -23.03 -25.19
C ARG A 260 -9.70 -22.79 -24.01
N LEU A 261 -9.58 -21.53 -23.54
CA LEU A 261 -8.83 -21.20 -22.33
C LEU A 261 -9.43 -21.84 -21.08
N GLY A 262 -10.76 -21.88 -20.96
CA GLY A 262 -11.45 -22.56 -19.86
C GLY A 262 -11.20 -24.07 -19.81
N ALA A 263 -11.19 -24.73 -20.98
CA ALA A 263 -10.83 -26.15 -21.08
C ALA A 263 -9.34 -26.42 -20.77
N GLY A 264 -8.45 -25.55 -21.26
CA GLY A 264 -7.01 -25.62 -20.96
C GLY A 264 -6.70 -25.38 -19.48
N LEU A 265 -7.41 -24.44 -18.84
CA LEU A 265 -7.23 -24.11 -17.43
C LEU A 265 -7.60 -25.29 -16.52
N LYS A 266 -8.65 -26.06 -16.85
CA LYS A 266 -9.04 -27.27 -16.10
C LYS A 266 -7.96 -28.36 -16.09
N LEU A 267 -7.11 -28.44 -17.12
CA LEU A 267 -5.98 -29.38 -17.19
C LEU A 267 -4.69 -28.76 -16.63
N LEU A 268 -4.47 -27.46 -16.83
CA LEU A 268 -3.30 -26.72 -16.35
C LEU A 268 -3.29 -26.52 -14.84
N LEU A 269 -4.44 -26.36 -14.20
CA LEU A 269 -4.49 -26.14 -12.75
C LEU A 269 -4.02 -27.37 -11.96
N PRO A 270 -4.51 -28.59 -12.21
CA PRO A 270 -4.01 -29.78 -11.53
C PRO A 270 -2.55 -30.12 -11.87
N THR A 271 -2.14 -29.93 -13.12
CA THR A 271 -0.75 -30.17 -13.55
C THR A 271 0.23 -29.14 -12.99
N SER A 272 -0.18 -27.88 -12.86
CA SER A 272 0.62 -26.84 -12.19
C SER A 272 0.68 -27.03 -10.69
N ILE A 273 -0.38 -27.51 -10.03
CA ILE A 273 -0.34 -27.90 -8.61
C ILE A 273 0.64 -29.06 -8.41
N PHE A 274 0.63 -30.07 -9.29
CA PHE A 274 1.61 -31.15 -9.26
C PHE A 274 3.04 -30.63 -9.48
N ALA A 275 3.25 -29.74 -10.46
CA ALA A 275 4.57 -29.14 -10.73
C ALA A 275 5.06 -28.26 -9.57
N LEU A 276 4.18 -27.50 -8.91
CA LEU A 276 4.50 -26.72 -7.71
C LEU A 276 4.82 -27.63 -6.54
N LYS A 277 4.06 -28.70 -6.32
CA LYS A 277 4.37 -29.71 -5.29
C LYS A 277 5.68 -30.43 -5.59
N PHE A 278 5.98 -30.68 -6.86
CA PHE A 278 7.26 -31.23 -7.30
C PHE A 278 8.41 -30.25 -7.05
N LEU A 279 8.24 -28.96 -7.32
CA LEU A 279 9.23 -27.91 -7.02
C LEU A 279 9.43 -27.73 -5.51
N GLU A 280 8.36 -27.76 -4.73
CA GLU A 280 8.40 -27.72 -3.27
C GLU A 280 9.19 -28.92 -2.74
N TRP A 281 8.91 -30.12 -3.25
CA TRP A 281 9.70 -31.31 -2.96
C TRP A 281 11.15 -31.21 -3.45
N TRP A 282 11.39 -30.66 -4.64
CA TRP A 282 12.73 -30.52 -5.24
C TRP A 282 13.62 -29.58 -4.42
N HIS A 283 13.05 -28.50 -3.89
CA HIS A 283 13.75 -27.54 -3.04
C HIS A 283 13.81 -27.96 -1.56
N ALA A 284 12.83 -28.73 -1.06
CA ALA A 284 12.83 -29.25 0.30
C ALA A 284 13.67 -30.53 0.46
N SER A 285 13.83 -31.32 -0.60
CA SER A 285 14.65 -32.54 -0.57
C SER A 285 16.13 -32.22 -0.74
N ASP A 286 16.98 -32.88 0.06
CA ASP A 286 18.43 -32.85 -0.12
C ASP A 286 18.91 -33.53 -1.41
N PHE A 287 18.00 -33.92 -2.32
CA PHE A 287 18.32 -34.61 -3.57
C PHE A 287 19.13 -33.72 -4.52
N ALA A 288 18.82 -32.42 -4.61
CA ALA A 288 19.60 -31.46 -5.38
C ALA A 288 21.03 -31.32 -4.81
N ARG A 289 21.17 -31.37 -3.48
CA ARG A 289 22.47 -31.37 -2.78
C ARG A 289 23.22 -32.69 -2.94
N GLN A 290 22.52 -33.82 -3.00
CA GLN A 290 23.13 -35.13 -3.28
C GLN A 290 23.58 -35.24 -4.74
N LEU A 291 22.83 -34.68 -5.70
CA LEU A 291 23.24 -34.60 -7.11
C LEU A 291 24.44 -33.67 -7.30
N SER A 292 24.45 -32.49 -6.65
CA SER A 292 25.60 -31.61 -6.70
C SER A 292 26.82 -32.25 -6.03
N LYS A 293 26.64 -32.93 -4.89
CA LYS A 293 27.72 -33.70 -4.22
C LYS A 293 28.28 -34.79 -5.11
N LYS A 294 27.44 -35.62 -5.74
CA LYS A 294 27.87 -36.66 -6.69
C LYS A 294 28.53 -36.07 -7.94
N ALA A 295 28.08 -34.90 -8.41
CA ALA A 295 28.71 -34.20 -9.52
C ALA A 295 30.08 -33.60 -9.14
N THR A 296 30.26 -33.17 -7.89
CA THR A 296 31.53 -32.63 -7.36
C THR A 296 32.49 -33.70 -6.85
N GLU A 297 32.01 -34.91 -6.51
CA GLU A 297 32.86 -36.05 -6.10
C GLU A 297 33.83 -36.49 -7.20
N GLY A 298 33.57 -36.13 -8.47
CA GLY A 298 34.48 -36.38 -9.60
C GLY A 298 35.47 -35.25 -9.91
N LEU A 299 35.42 -34.12 -9.19
CA LEU A 299 36.28 -32.96 -9.43
C LEU A 299 37.24 -32.75 -8.24
N GLU A 300 38.35 -33.50 -8.23
CA GLU A 300 39.50 -33.16 -7.39
C GLU A 300 40.19 -31.92 -7.97
N LEU A 301 39.80 -30.73 -7.50
CA LEU A 301 40.55 -29.51 -7.75
C LEU A 301 41.68 -29.42 -6.71
N PRO A 302 42.94 -29.25 -7.14
CA PRO A 302 44.04 -29.06 -6.20
C PRO A 302 43.82 -27.78 -5.37
N PRO A 303 44.23 -27.77 -4.10
CA PRO A 303 44.02 -26.63 -3.22
C PRO A 303 44.70 -25.37 -3.78
N PRO A 304 44.03 -24.21 -3.77
CA PRO A 304 44.62 -22.96 -4.25
C PRO A 304 45.80 -22.57 -3.37
N ILE A 305 46.94 -22.33 -3.99
CA ILE A 305 48.17 -21.90 -3.33
C ILE A 305 48.00 -20.43 -2.93
N ILE A 306 47.74 -20.16 -1.65
CA ILE A 306 47.69 -18.80 -1.13
C ILE A 306 49.13 -18.33 -0.89
N SER A 307 49.69 -17.59 -1.84
CA SER A 307 51.00 -16.93 -1.67
C SER A 307 50.83 -15.66 -0.82
N TYR A 308 50.97 -15.77 0.50
CA TYR A 308 51.17 -14.61 1.36
C TYR A 308 52.67 -14.35 1.54
N THR A 309 53.16 -13.26 0.95
CA THR A 309 54.41 -12.62 1.35
C THR A 309 54.08 -11.51 2.35
N PRO A 310 54.46 -11.61 3.63
CA PRO A 310 54.37 -10.46 4.53
C PRO A 310 55.55 -9.51 4.30
N SER A 311 55.21 -8.24 4.05
CA SER A 311 56.14 -7.12 4.04
C SER A 311 56.62 -6.83 5.46
N ALA A 312 57.94 -6.71 5.62
CA ALA A 312 58.57 -6.38 6.89
C ALA A 312 58.14 -5.00 7.37
N THR A 313 57.65 -4.91 8.61
CA THR A 313 57.64 -3.67 9.38
C THR A 313 58.06 -3.94 10.81
N THR A 314 58.97 -3.09 11.26
CA THR A 314 59.77 -3.10 12.49
C THR A 314 58.95 -2.95 13.78
N PRO A 315 59.48 -3.44 14.92
CA PRO A 315 58.80 -3.36 16.21
C PRO A 315 59.07 -2.02 16.90
N SER A 316 58.02 -1.39 17.44
CA SER A 316 58.15 -0.39 18.49
C SER A 316 57.26 -0.73 19.69
N LYS A 317 57.81 -0.40 20.85
CA LYS A 317 57.57 -0.91 22.20
C LYS A 317 56.32 -0.27 22.85
N PRO A 318 55.56 -0.96 23.72
CA PRO A 318 54.39 -0.38 24.37
C PRO A 318 54.77 0.41 25.63
N SER A 319 54.13 1.56 25.83
CA SER A 319 54.06 2.30 27.10
C SER A 319 52.65 2.22 27.68
N ASN A 320 52.59 2.11 29.01
CA ASN A 320 51.45 1.79 29.87
C ASN A 320 50.15 2.60 29.69
N PRO A 321 49.00 2.04 30.15
CA PRO A 321 47.70 2.72 30.18
C PRO A 321 47.54 3.57 31.46
N SER A 322 46.87 4.71 31.33
CA SER A 322 46.25 5.42 32.47
C SER A 322 44.73 5.47 32.27
N LYS A 323 44.03 5.32 33.41
CA LYS A 323 42.59 5.09 33.60
C LYS A 323 41.73 6.34 33.27
N PRO A 324 40.40 6.17 33.13
CA PRO A 324 39.47 7.15 32.60
C PRO A 324 38.88 8.07 33.68
N GLU A 325 38.61 9.32 33.31
CA GLU A 325 37.67 10.17 34.04
C GLU A 325 36.29 10.11 33.39
N THR A 326 35.30 10.00 34.27
CA THR A 326 33.88 9.80 34.02
C THR A 326 33.20 11.14 33.79
N ALA A 327 32.46 11.30 32.68
CA ALA A 327 31.49 12.37 32.52
C ALA A 327 30.18 11.78 31.96
N SER A 328 29.14 11.86 32.76
CA SER A 328 27.74 11.50 32.46
C SER A 328 27.06 12.56 31.56
N PRO A 329 25.95 12.20 30.88
CA PRO A 329 25.35 13.01 29.82
C PRO A 329 24.31 14.00 30.36
N THR A 330 24.34 15.23 29.85
CA THR A 330 23.28 16.23 30.05
C THR A 330 22.40 16.32 28.80
N SER A 331 21.10 16.47 29.03
CA SER A 331 19.95 16.55 28.12
C SER A 331 20.01 17.67 27.06
N PRO A 332 19.20 17.60 25.98
CA PRO A 332 19.46 18.29 24.71
C PRO A 332 18.83 19.70 24.56
N GLU A 333 18.39 20.37 25.62
CA GLU A 333 17.56 21.59 25.50
C GLU A 333 18.35 22.91 25.44
N ASP A 334 19.64 22.93 25.82
CA ASP A 334 20.36 24.19 26.04
C ASP A 334 21.19 24.74 24.86
N LYS A 335 21.20 24.09 23.69
CA LYS A 335 22.04 24.53 22.55
C LYS A 335 21.35 25.45 21.54
N SER A 336 20.11 25.88 21.80
CA SER A 336 19.29 26.59 20.80
C SER A 336 19.60 28.09 20.62
N SER A 337 20.52 28.66 21.40
CA SER A 337 20.78 30.11 21.42
C SER A 337 22.22 30.55 21.17
N GLU A 338 23.16 29.62 20.98
CA GLU A 338 24.55 29.98 20.69
C GLU A 338 24.69 30.47 19.24
N GLU A 339 25.27 31.67 19.07
CA GLU A 339 25.58 32.21 17.75
C GLU A 339 26.63 31.31 17.07
N PRO A 340 26.44 30.93 15.80
CA PRO A 340 27.36 30.03 15.12
C PRO A 340 28.75 30.68 15.03
N THR A 341 29.79 29.95 15.48
CA THR A 341 31.18 30.39 15.41
C THR A 341 31.60 30.54 13.94
N ASN A 342 31.83 31.77 13.48
CA ASN A 342 32.15 32.14 12.10
C ASN A 342 31.08 31.74 11.06
N PRO A 343 29.94 32.45 10.99
CA PRO A 343 28.89 32.14 10.02
C PRO A 343 29.34 32.45 8.59
N PRO A 344 28.93 31.65 7.59
CA PRO A 344 29.14 32.00 6.20
C PRO A 344 28.38 33.29 5.87
N ILE A 345 29.07 34.24 5.23
CA ILE A 345 28.48 35.52 4.82
C ILE A 345 27.80 35.36 3.47
N SER A 346 26.58 35.89 3.35
CA SER A 346 25.85 35.89 2.10
C SER A 346 26.49 36.83 1.08
N THR A 347 26.60 36.37 -0.18
CA THR A 347 27.14 37.18 -1.28
C THR A 347 26.15 38.21 -1.83
N LEU A 348 24.86 38.09 -1.50
CA LEU A 348 23.81 38.95 -2.05
C LEU A 348 23.44 40.09 -1.10
N THR A 349 23.32 39.78 0.19
CA THR A 349 22.91 40.74 1.23
C THR A 349 24.06 41.18 2.12
N HIS A 350 25.23 40.52 2.02
CA HIS A 350 26.39 40.75 2.89
C HIS A 350 26.13 40.53 4.39
N LEU A 351 25.03 39.83 4.73
CA LEU A 351 24.68 39.47 6.09
C LEU A 351 25.18 38.06 6.44
N PRO A 352 25.48 37.77 7.72
CA PRO A 352 25.75 36.42 8.18
C PRO A 352 24.52 35.52 8.03
N ILE A 353 24.75 34.29 7.57
CA ILE A 353 23.70 33.30 7.35
C ILE A 353 23.60 32.40 8.58
N TYR A 354 22.39 32.17 9.07
CA TYR A 354 22.13 31.17 10.09
C TYR A 354 22.35 29.75 9.52
N VAL A 355 23.27 29.02 10.14
CA VAL A 355 23.63 27.65 9.80
C VAL A 355 23.70 26.79 11.05
N VAL A 356 23.49 25.50 10.88
CA VAL A 356 23.59 24.48 11.93
C VAL A 356 25.02 23.94 11.96
N PRO A 357 25.61 23.66 13.15
CA PRO A 357 26.95 23.10 13.24
C PRO A 357 27.09 21.79 12.45
N ALA A 358 28.25 21.62 11.82
CA ALA A 358 28.57 20.39 11.11
C ALA A 358 28.79 19.23 12.09
N PRO A 359 28.34 18.00 11.77
CA PRO A 359 28.59 16.83 12.60
C PRO A 359 30.10 16.57 12.71
N PRO A 360 30.62 16.22 13.92
CA PRO A 360 32.04 15.95 14.11
C PRO A 360 32.46 14.67 13.37
N SER A 361 33.57 14.70 12.62
CA SER A 361 34.03 13.56 11.82
C SER A 361 34.58 12.38 12.63
N SER A 362 34.59 12.45 13.96
CA SER A 362 35.29 11.51 14.85
C SER A 362 34.43 10.34 15.37
N SER A 363 33.11 10.35 15.18
CA SER A 363 32.23 9.25 15.60
C SER A 363 31.22 8.90 14.51
N THR A 364 31.17 7.63 14.12
CA THR A 364 30.20 7.08 13.16
C THR A 364 28.75 7.34 13.56
N GLU A 365 28.46 7.33 14.87
CA GLU A 365 27.12 7.63 15.41
C GLU A 365 26.62 9.05 15.07
N SER A 366 27.55 10.02 14.91
CA SER A 366 27.16 11.40 14.57
C SER A 366 26.82 11.61 13.09
N LEU A 367 27.20 10.67 12.20
CA LEU A 367 26.77 10.66 10.80
C LEU A 367 25.37 10.05 10.62
N GLU A 368 24.93 9.20 11.55
CA GLU A 368 23.61 8.56 11.51
C GLU A 368 22.49 9.48 12.03
N ASN A 369 22.87 10.55 12.75
CA ASN A 369 21.95 11.54 13.28
C ASN A 369 21.78 12.72 12.31
N CYS A 370 20.56 13.24 12.23
CA CYS A 370 20.24 14.41 11.43
C CYS A 370 20.88 15.65 12.05
N PRO A 371 21.64 16.47 11.29
CA PRO A 371 22.26 17.67 11.84
C PRO A 371 21.27 18.69 12.42
N ILE A 372 20.04 18.74 11.90
CA ILE A 372 19.04 19.75 12.27
C ILE A 372 18.32 19.38 13.58
N CYS A 373 17.77 18.17 13.69
CA CYS A 373 17.04 17.72 14.88
C CYS A 373 17.86 16.88 15.86
N LEU A 374 19.10 16.52 15.48
CA LEU A 374 20.04 15.69 16.27
C LEU A 374 19.50 14.29 16.64
N GLN A 375 18.45 13.83 15.97
CA GLN A 375 17.85 12.50 16.12
C GLN A 375 18.25 11.60 14.94
N GLU A 376 18.06 10.29 15.07
CA GLU A 376 18.25 9.32 13.99
C GLU A 376 17.51 9.74 12.70
N ILE A 377 18.17 9.60 11.55
CA ILE A 377 17.63 10.09 10.27
C ILE A 377 16.41 9.29 9.84
N THR A 378 15.23 9.91 9.93
CA THR A 378 13.98 9.38 9.38
C THR A 378 13.81 9.84 7.92
N THR A 379 13.66 8.89 6.99
CA THR A 379 13.62 9.15 5.53
C THR A 379 14.83 9.95 5.02
N PRO A 380 15.98 9.29 4.75
CA PRO A 380 17.22 9.98 4.43
C PRO A 380 17.13 10.77 3.12
N THR A 381 17.45 12.06 3.21
CA THR A 381 17.43 12.98 2.08
C THR A 381 18.73 13.74 1.97
N ALA A 382 19.37 13.61 0.81
CA ALA A 382 20.62 14.28 0.50
C ALA A 382 20.34 15.67 -0.07
N CYS A 383 21.03 16.66 0.49
CA CYS A 383 21.21 17.96 -0.12
C CYS A 383 22.30 17.89 -1.20
N GLN A 384 22.25 18.79 -2.19
CA GLN A 384 23.25 18.89 -3.28
C GLN A 384 24.69 19.08 -2.79
N THR A 385 24.87 19.49 -1.54
CA THR A 385 26.17 19.71 -0.90
C THR A 385 26.73 18.43 -0.26
N GLY A 386 26.02 17.30 -0.33
CA GLY A 386 26.47 16.01 0.17
C GLY A 386 26.03 15.64 1.59
N TYR A 387 25.39 16.55 2.33
CA TYR A 387 24.86 16.26 3.67
C TYR A 387 23.48 15.59 3.62
N VAL A 388 23.25 14.65 4.51
CA VAL A 388 21.99 13.90 4.64
C VAL A 388 21.20 14.39 5.86
N TYR A 389 19.89 14.52 5.69
CA TYR A 389 18.98 15.01 6.72
C TYR A 389 17.68 14.18 6.72
N CYS A 390 16.89 14.32 7.78
CA CYS A 390 15.48 13.95 7.76
C CYS A 390 14.74 14.78 6.69
N TYR A 391 13.93 14.12 5.85
CA TYR A 391 13.17 14.79 4.79
C TYR A 391 12.38 16.01 5.29
N THR A 392 11.67 15.87 6.40
CA THR A 392 10.83 16.94 6.98
C THR A 392 11.67 18.14 7.45
N CYS A 393 12.82 17.89 8.08
CA CYS A 393 13.69 18.92 8.63
C CYS A 393 14.29 19.78 7.50
N ILE A 394 14.92 19.15 6.51
CA ILE A 394 15.58 19.90 5.43
C ILE A 394 14.58 20.57 4.49
N HIS A 395 13.40 19.97 4.30
CA HIS A 395 12.35 20.59 3.49
C HIS A 395 11.85 21.89 4.13
N ARG A 396 11.47 21.84 5.42
CA ARG A 396 11.03 23.03 6.17
C ARG A 396 12.14 24.08 6.28
N TRP A 397 13.39 23.66 6.44
CA TRP A 397 14.55 24.55 6.47
C TRP A 397 14.74 25.32 5.16
N ILE A 398 14.66 24.63 4.01
CA ILE A 398 14.80 25.26 2.70
C ILE A 398 13.62 26.19 2.42
N GLU A 399 12.42 25.86 2.90
CA GLU A 399 11.25 26.74 2.81
C GLU A 399 11.31 27.94 3.76
N GLY A 400 12.21 27.93 4.76
CA GLY A 400 12.34 28.99 5.76
C GLY A 400 11.29 28.93 6.88
N VAL A 401 10.62 27.78 7.04
CA VAL A 401 9.52 27.57 8.02
C VAL A 401 9.96 26.59 9.10
N HIS A 402 11.26 26.46 9.34
CA HIS A 402 11.77 25.58 10.38
C HIS A 402 11.75 26.29 11.74
N ASP A 403 11.28 25.61 12.79
CA ASP A 403 11.13 26.20 14.13
C ASP A 403 12.44 26.84 14.63
N LEU A 404 13.58 26.15 14.45
CA LEU A 404 14.92 26.70 14.77
C LEU A 404 15.25 28.00 14.04
N GLN A 405 14.85 28.14 12.77
CA GLN A 405 15.10 29.37 12.02
C GLN A 405 14.19 30.50 12.54
N GLU A 406 12.92 30.20 12.81
CA GLU A 406 11.99 31.19 13.34
C GLU A 406 12.38 31.66 14.75
N THR A 407 12.76 30.75 15.64
CA THR A 407 13.18 31.10 17.01
C THR A 407 14.47 31.89 17.01
N PHE A 408 15.44 31.51 16.16
CA PHE A 408 16.68 32.25 15.99
C PHE A 408 16.43 33.68 15.50
N MET A 409 15.59 33.85 14.46
CA MET A 409 15.29 35.16 13.89
C MET A 409 14.50 36.06 14.85
N LYS A 410 13.61 35.49 15.66
CA LYS A 410 12.84 36.21 16.70
C LYS A 410 13.70 36.62 17.92
N GLY A 411 14.98 36.24 17.98
CA GLY A 411 15.93 36.70 19.00
C GLY A 411 16.06 35.80 20.24
N GLY A 412 15.33 34.68 20.31
CA GLY A 412 15.29 33.79 21.48
C GLY A 412 14.51 34.36 22.67
N ALA A 413 13.83 33.49 23.43
CA ALA A 413 13.21 33.82 24.71
C ALA A 413 14.16 33.36 25.83
N GLU A 414 14.62 34.29 26.68
CA GLU A 414 15.39 33.97 27.88
C GLU A 414 14.45 33.99 29.08
N VAL A 415 14.19 32.82 29.68
CA VAL A 415 13.52 32.72 31.00
C VAL A 415 14.61 32.96 32.04
N VAL A 416 14.77 34.21 32.47
CA VAL A 416 15.67 34.54 33.57
C VAL A 416 15.00 34.14 34.88
N ALA A 417 15.39 32.99 35.44
CA ALA A 417 15.03 32.62 36.80
C ALA A 417 15.86 33.46 37.79
N SER A 418 15.34 34.62 38.20
CA SER A 418 15.92 35.39 39.30
C SER A 418 15.51 34.78 40.64
N GLY A 419 16.48 34.26 41.38
CA GLY A 419 16.29 33.77 42.74
C GLY A 419 15.83 34.86 43.72
N GLU A 420 14.90 34.45 44.58
CA GLU A 420 14.55 34.99 45.90
C GLU A 420 14.13 36.46 45.99
N LYS A 421 12.83 36.70 45.77
CA LYS A 421 11.90 37.24 46.78
C LYS A 421 10.46 37.14 46.27
N GLU A 422 9.57 36.71 47.15
CA GLU A 422 8.12 36.67 46.92
C GLU A 422 7.65 38.07 46.46
N ASP A 423 6.86 38.09 45.37
CA ASP A 423 6.28 39.27 44.70
C ASP A 423 7.14 39.99 43.65
N ALA A 424 7.44 39.33 42.52
CA ALA A 424 7.86 40.01 41.29
C ALA A 424 7.06 39.50 40.08
N LYS A 425 6.30 40.40 39.44
CA LYS A 425 5.67 40.20 38.13
C LYS A 425 6.73 39.78 37.11
N GLU A 426 6.57 38.60 36.51
CA GLU A 426 7.31 38.15 35.33
C GLU A 426 7.23 39.23 34.23
N LYS A 427 8.35 39.91 33.97
CA LYS A 427 8.52 40.76 32.79
C LYS A 427 9.33 39.96 31.78
N GLU A 428 8.66 39.44 30.77
CA GLU A 428 9.32 38.91 29.57
C GLU A 428 10.07 40.05 28.87
N THR A 429 11.40 40.07 28.99
CA THR A 429 12.27 40.95 28.19
C THR A 429 12.65 40.24 26.90
N TYR A 430 12.01 40.60 25.80
CA TYR A 430 12.35 40.12 24.46
C TYR A 430 13.71 40.69 24.05
N ARG A 431 14.66 39.85 23.60
CA ARG A 431 15.86 40.32 22.89
C ARG A 431 15.46 41.03 21.59
N GLU A 432 16.28 41.98 21.14
CA GLU A 432 16.06 42.64 19.85
C GLU A 432 15.95 41.59 18.72
N THR A 433 14.97 41.77 17.84
CA THR A 433 14.78 40.94 16.65
C THR A 433 16.06 40.92 15.81
N ARG A 434 16.50 39.74 15.36
CA ARG A 434 17.71 39.59 14.51
C ARG A 434 17.45 39.90 13.03
N GLU A 435 16.22 40.27 12.69
CA GLU A 435 15.82 40.72 11.35
C GLU A 435 16.67 41.92 10.89
N GLY A 436 17.25 41.83 9.70
CA GLY A 436 18.14 42.85 9.14
C GLY A 436 19.61 42.74 9.58
N LYS A 437 19.91 41.99 10.64
CA LYS A 437 21.30 41.65 11.06
C LYS A 437 21.74 40.26 10.57
N TRP A 438 20.80 39.34 10.35
CA TRP A 438 21.05 37.96 9.93
C TRP A 438 20.10 37.51 8.80
N GLU A 439 20.54 36.54 8.00
CA GLU A 439 19.67 35.77 7.09
C GLU A 439 19.21 34.46 7.74
N SER A 440 17.93 34.11 7.60
CA SER A 440 17.32 32.89 8.17
C SER A 440 17.85 31.57 7.60
N GLY A 441 18.66 31.61 6.54
CA GLY A 441 19.14 30.40 5.85
C GLY A 441 18.14 29.78 4.87
N ALA A 442 17.02 30.45 4.60
CA ALA A 442 16.02 30.00 3.62
C ALA A 442 16.63 29.79 2.22
N GLY A 443 16.22 28.71 1.53
CA GLY A 443 16.74 28.34 0.21
C GLY A 443 18.18 27.80 0.22
N ARG A 444 18.79 27.58 1.39
CA ARG A 444 20.17 27.13 1.56
C ARG A 444 20.23 25.81 2.33
N CYS A 445 21.34 25.11 2.18
CA CYS A 445 21.65 23.91 2.95
C CYS A 445 21.97 24.28 4.40
N ALA A 446 21.36 23.58 5.37
CA ALA A 446 21.46 23.92 6.79
C ALA A 446 22.89 23.94 7.35
N VAL A 447 23.73 22.96 7.00
CA VAL A 447 25.12 22.88 7.50
C VAL A 447 26.08 23.76 6.70
N SER A 448 25.96 23.78 5.37
CA SER A 448 26.96 24.44 4.52
C SER A 448 26.64 25.91 4.17
N GLY A 449 25.41 26.38 4.40
CA GLY A 449 24.96 27.71 3.98
C GLY A 449 24.91 27.96 2.47
N ARG A 450 25.26 26.95 1.64
CA ARG A 450 25.24 27.06 0.17
C ARG A 450 23.81 26.98 -0.36
N ARG A 451 23.51 27.73 -1.41
CA ARG A 451 22.19 27.78 -2.04
C ARG A 451 21.86 26.45 -2.72
N VAL A 452 20.65 25.93 -2.51
CA VAL A 452 20.17 24.71 -3.16
C VAL A 452 19.49 25.10 -4.47
N LEU A 453 20.02 24.63 -5.59
CA LEU A 453 19.46 24.91 -6.91
C LEU A 453 18.13 24.16 -7.07
N GLY A 454 17.07 24.88 -7.44
CA GLY A 454 15.72 24.31 -7.53
C GLY A 454 14.98 24.18 -6.20
N GLY A 455 15.50 24.76 -5.10
CA GLY A 455 14.86 24.76 -3.79
C GLY A 455 14.58 23.34 -3.29
N VAL A 456 13.35 23.11 -2.81
CA VAL A 456 12.93 21.78 -2.34
C VAL A 456 12.96 20.70 -3.44
N GLY A 457 12.83 21.08 -4.71
CA GLY A 457 12.93 20.16 -5.85
C GLY A 457 14.37 19.70 -6.14
N GLY A 458 15.36 20.39 -5.57
CA GLY A 458 16.78 20.03 -5.63
C GLY A 458 17.17 18.91 -4.66
N LEU A 459 16.31 18.56 -3.70
CA LEU A 459 16.52 17.46 -2.76
C LEU A 459 16.43 16.11 -3.47
N ARG A 460 17.23 15.15 -3.03
CA ARG A 460 17.23 13.78 -3.55
C ARG A 460 17.04 12.80 -2.40
N ARG A 461 16.09 11.88 -2.55
CA ARG A 461 15.90 10.79 -1.60
C ARG A 461 17.05 9.80 -1.76
N VAL A 462 17.68 9.44 -0.65
CA VAL A 462 18.66 8.36 -0.61
C VAL A 462 17.89 7.07 -0.42
N LEU A 463 18.08 6.11 -1.33
CA LEU A 463 17.59 4.75 -1.17
C LEU A 463 18.74 3.98 -0.52
N VAL A 464 18.58 3.63 0.76
CA VAL A 464 19.49 2.74 1.49
C VAL A 464 19.04 1.30 1.28
#